data_AF-A0A8M9P916-F1
#
_entry.id   AF-A0A8M9P916-F1
#
_cell.length_a   1.000
_cell.length_b   1.000
_cell.length_c   1.000
_cell.angle_alpha   90.00
_cell.angle_beta   90.00
_cell.angle_gamma   90.00
#
_symmetry.space_group_name_H-M   'P 1'
#
loop_
_entity.id
_entity.type
_entity.pdbx_description
1 polymer ?
#
loop_
_entity_poly.entity_id
_entity_poly.type
_entity_poly.pdbx_seq_one_letter_code
_entity_poly.pdbx_strand_id
1 'polypeptide(L)'
;MCTNVTAEVYLRSYLTPCINDCGTYGQCKLLRTNNYLYAACECKAGWDGWGCTDNTEAYSYGFQLLSTLLLCLSNLMFVPPVTIAIRSHYLLEASVYIFTMFFSTFYHACDQPGIVVFCIMEYDVLQFCDFLGSLMSVWVTVIAMARLKSIIKQVLYLLGAMALSMALQLDRHGLWNLLGPSLFALGIMAIAWTVRTIRRRRCYPPTWKRWVFFLFPGTTIATSAVALYAFVETEENYFYIHSIWHMLIAGSVGFLLPPRAKPDVKVSPLKRRRGCGYQLCVNEHEEMGLVDPAIITINSICTS
;
A
#
# COMPACT_ATOMS: atom_id res chain seq x y z
N MET A 1 -26.00 79.55 -30.78
CA MET A 1 -25.77 79.49 -29.32
C MET A 1 -25.41 78.03 -29.03
N CYS A 2 -24.13 77.70 -28.86
CA CYS A 2 -23.74 76.32 -28.54
C CYS A 2 -23.87 76.12 -27.04
N THR A 3 -24.75 75.21 -26.62
CA THR A 3 -24.93 74.83 -25.21
C THR A 3 -23.87 73.81 -24.83
N ASN A 4 -23.14 74.05 -23.73
CA ASN A 4 -22.20 73.08 -23.17
C ASN A 4 -22.96 71.83 -22.74
N VAL A 5 -22.65 70.70 -23.37
CA VAL A 5 -23.14 69.37 -22.97
C VAL A 5 -22.05 68.74 -22.11
N THR A 6 -22.34 68.54 -20.83
CA THR A 6 -21.47 67.82 -19.90
C THR A 6 -21.98 66.41 -19.72
N ALA A 7 -21.13 65.41 -19.99
CA ALA A 7 -21.42 64.00 -19.75
C ALA A 7 -20.60 63.52 -18.55
N GLU A 8 -21.27 62.92 -17.56
CA GLU A 8 -20.61 62.24 -16.45
C GLU A 8 -20.26 60.81 -16.84
N VAL A 9 -18.98 60.45 -16.75
CA VAL A 9 -18.48 59.09 -17.00
C VAL A 9 -18.13 58.45 -15.67
N TYR A 10 -18.91 57.44 -15.28
CA TYR A 10 -18.61 56.63 -14.11
C TYR A 10 -17.69 55.48 -14.51
N LEU A 11 -16.43 55.54 -14.08
CA LEU A 11 -15.44 54.50 -14.33
C LEU A 11 -15.35 53.58 -13.10
N ARG A 12 -15.48 52.28 -13.31
CA ARG A 12 -15.29 51.26 -12.28
C ARG A 12 -14.20 50.29 -12.72
N SER A 13 -13.11 50.23 -11.98
CA SER A 13 -12.06 49.23 -12.14
C SER A 13 -12.18 48.16 -11.05
N TYR A 14 -11.88 46.92 -11.41
CA TYR A 14 -11.76 45.80 -10.49
C TYR A 14 -10.52 45.00 -10.89
N LEU A 15 -9.88 44.38 -9.89
CA LEU A 15 -8.67 43.60 -10.07
C LEU A 15 -9.04 42.16 -9.72
N THR A 16 -8.97 41.26 -10.71
CA THR A 16 -9.20 39.84 -10.49
C THR A 16 -7.88 39.11 -10.29
N PRO A 17 -7.80 38.18 -9.32
CA PRO A 17 -6.56 37.45 -9.01
C PRO A 17 -6.10 36.55 -10.16
N CYS A 18 -7.03 35.97 -10.93
CA CYS A 18 -6.74 35.16 -12.11
C CYS A 18 -7.54 35.64 -13.33
N ILE A 19 -6.99 35.45 -14.53
CA ILE A 19 -7.66 35.81 -15.78
C ILE A 19 -8.77 34.79 -16.09
N ASN A 20 -10.02 35.26 -16.21
CA ASN A 20 -11.19 34.44 -16.53
C ASN A 20 -11.31 33.15 -15.68
N ASP A 21 -10.92 33.21 -14.39
CA ASP A 21 -10.88 32.07 -13.48
C ASP A 21 -10.13 30.83 -14.03
N CYS A 22 -9.13 31.06 -14.90
CA CYS A 22 -8.30 30.03 -15.53
C CYS A 22 -9.02 29.08 -16.50
N GLY A 23 -10.22 29.48 -16.98
CA GLY A 23 -11.00 28.73 -17.95
C GLY A 23 -11.44 27.35 -17.45
N THR A 24 -11.72 26.44 -18.38
CA THR A 24 -12.14 25.05 -18.07
C THR A 24 -11.00 24.10 -17.75
N TYR A 25 -9.77 24.44 -18.16
CA TYR A 25 -8.60 23.57 -18.10
C TYR A 25 -7.56 24.04 -17.08
N GLY A 26 -7.94 24.94 -16.17
CA GLY A 26 -7.07 25.44 -15.11
C GLY A 26 -7.81 25.69 -13.81
N GLN A 27 -7.06 25.92 -12.74
CA GLN A 27 -7.60 26.38 -11.47
C GLN A 27 -6.80 27.58 -10.94
N CYS A 28 -7.51 28.57 -10.41
CA CYS A 28 -6.89 29.72 -9.77
C CYS A 28 -6.36 29.30 -8.39
N LYS A 29 -5.04 29.21 -8.23
CA LYS A 29 -4.39 28.87 -6.97
C LYS A 29 -3.64 30.06 -6.40
N LEU A 30 -3.69 30.17 -5.08
CA LEU A 30 -2.90 31.13 -4.32
C LEU A 30 -1.53 30.51 -4.03
N LEU A 31 -0.49 31.02 -4.67
CA LEU A 31 0.87 30.55 -4.54
C LEU A 31 1.65 31.46 -3.60
N ARG A 32 2.56 30.85 -2.84
CA ARG A 32 3.47 31.57 -1.94
C ARG A 32 4.91 31.27 -2.31
N THR A 33 5.68 32.31 -2.61
CA THR A 33 7.13 32.21 -2.82
C THR A 33 7.81 33.20 -1.89
N ASN A 34 8.60 32.70 -0.94
CA ASN A 34 9.19 33.47 0.16
C ASN A 34 8.10 34.18 1.01
N ASN A 35 8.06 35.51 0.97
CA ASN A 35 7.07 36.37 1.62
C ASN A 35 6.07 37.00 0.64
N TYR A 36 6.11 36.62 -0.64
CA TYR A 36 5.14 37.08 -1.63
C TYR A 36 4.00 36.07 -1.76
N LEU A 37 2.78 36.59 -1.77
CA LEU A 37 1.55 35.86 -2.00
C LEU A 37 0.98 36.38 -3.32
N TYR A 38 0.76 35.49 -4.28
CA TYR A 38 0.19 35.84 -5.58
C TYR A 38 -0.79 34.76 -6.01
N ALA A 39 -1.74 35.13 -6.85
CA ALA A 39 -2.63 34.17 -7.48
C ALA A 39 -2.17 33.92 -8.91
N ALA A 40 -2.22 32.67 -9.35
CA ALA A 40 -1.89 32.29 -10.72
C ALA A 40 -2.77 31.11 -11.16
N CYS A 41 -2.86 30.94 -12.47
CA CYS A 41 -3.52 29.79 -13.06
C CYS A 41 -2.58 28.59 -13.08
N GLU A 42 -3.02 27.50 -12.48
CA GLU A 42 -2.38 26.20 -12.61
C GLU A 42 -3.14 25.41 -13.67
N CYS A 43 -2.50 25.20 -14.83
CA CYS A 43 -3.09 24.52 -15.96
C CYS A 43 -3.01 23.00 -15.82
N LYS A 44 -4.01 22.31 -16.36
CA LYS A 44 -4.19 20.86 -16.25
C LYS A 44 -4.03 20.19 -17.60
N ALA A 45 -3.66 18.91 -17.60
CA ALA A 45 -3.65 18.06 -18.78
C ALA A 45 -2.84 18.60 -19.98
N GLY A 46 -1.68 19.21 -19.71
CA GLY A 46 -0.78 19.75 -20.73
C GLY A 46 -1.25 21.06 -21.37
N TRP A 47 -2.34 21.67 -20.87
CA TRP A 47 -2.72 23.01 -21.28
C TRP A 47 -1.72 24.04 -20.75
N ASP A 48 -1.50 25.11 -21.52
CA ASP A 48 -0.55 26.17 -21.17
C ASP A 48 -1.16 27.58 -21.37
N GLY A 49 -0.38 28.59 -21.04
CA GLY A 49 -0.72 30.00 -21.16
C GLY A 49 -1.36 30.58 -19.90
N TRP A 50 -1.41 31.91 -19.84
CA TRP A 50 -1.86 32.69 -18.67
C TRP A 50 -3.27 32.34 -18.16
N GLY A 51 -4.14 31.86 -19.06
CA GLY A 51 -5.50 31.44 -18.73
C GLY A 51 -5.79 29.97 -19.06
N CYS A 52 -4.77 29.13 -19.26
CA CYS A 52 -4.90 27.72 -19.63
C CYS A 52 -5.74 27.51 -20.90
N THR A 53 -5.48 28.33 -21.91
CA THR A 53 -6.20 28.35 -23.20
C THR A 53 -5.35 27.85 -24.36
N ASP A 54 -4.05 27.66 -24.16
CA ASP A 54 -3.16 27.09 -25.17
C ASP A 54 -3.26 25.57 -25.14
N ASN A 55 -3.60 24.98 -26.29
CA ASN A 55 -3.82 23.56 -26.49
C ASN A 55 -2.71 22.87 -27.29
N THR A 56 -1.60 23.55 -27.56
CA THR A 56 -0.48 23.04 -28.37
C THR A 56 0.10 21.74 -27.80
N GLU A 57 0.29 21.66 -26.49
CA GLU A 57 0.81 20.49 -25.76
C GLU A 57 -0.28 19.76 -24.95
N ALA A 58 -1.56 20.07 -25.19
CA ALA A 58 -2.65 19.51 -24.41
C ALA A 58 -2.86 18.01 -24.71
N TYR A 59 -2.98 17.22 -23.64
CA TYR A 59 -3.24 15.79 -23.74
C TYR A 59 -4.64 15.50 -24.30
N SER A 60 -4.71 14.57 -25.25
CA SER A 60 -5.98 14.09 -25.77
C SER A 60 -6.82 13.39 -24.70
N TYR A 61 -8.15 13.46 -24.85
CA TYR A 61 -9.08 12.76 -23.94
C TYR A 61 -8.80 11.25 -23.85
N GLY A 62 -8.48 10.61 -24.99
CA GLY A 62 -8.16 9.19 -25.03
C GLY A 62 -6.90 8.85 -24.23
N PHE A 63 -5.89 9.71 -24.25
CA PHE A 63 -4.68 9.55 -23.45
C PHE A 63 -4.99 9.70 -21.95
N GLN A 64 -5.72 10.74 -21.55
CA GLN A 64 -6.14 10.94 -20.16
C GLN A 64 -6.90 9.71 -19.63
N LEU A 65 -7.89 9.23 -20.40
CA LEU A 65 -8.68 8.05 -20.03
C LEU A 65 -7.82 6.79 -19.92
N LEU A 66 -6.91 6.55 -20.89
CA LEU A 66 -6.01 5.40 -20.84
C LEU A 66 -5.13 5.45 -19.59
N SER A 67 -4.53 6.59 -19.29
CA SER A 67 -3.71 6.78 -18.09
C SER A 67 -4.52 6.48 -16.83
N THR A 68 -5.67 7.12 -16.63
CA THR A 68 -6.54 6.85 -15.47
C THR A 68 -6.89 5.37 -15.34
N LEU A 69 -7.31 4.73 -16.43
CA LEU A 69 -7.66 3.31 -16.41
C LEU A 69 -6.47 2.42 -16.08
N LEU A 70 -5.27 2.74 -16.56
CA LEU A 70 -4.06 1.95 -16.31
C LEU A 70 -3.70 1.98 -14.80
N LEU A 71 -3.71 3.17 -14.18
CA LEU A 71 -3.45 3.31 -12.74
C LEU A 71 -4.56 2.69 -11.87
N CYS A 72 -5.83 2.88 -12.24
CA CYS A 72 -6.95 2.33 -11.47
C CYS A 72 -7.05 0.80 -11.61
N LEU A 73 -6.91 0.24 -12.82
CA LEU A 73 -7.07 -1.20 -13.05
C LEU A 73 -5.87 -2.01 -12.55
N SER A 74 -4.67 -1.43 -12.53
CA SER A 74 -3.49 -2.11 -11.97
C SER A 74 -3.67 -2.46 -10.49
N ASN A 75 -4.44 -1.66 -9.74
CA ASN A 75 -4.80 -1.95 -8.35
C ASN A 75 -5.65 -3.21 -8.17
N LEU A 76 -6.38 -3.66 -9.20
CA LEU A 76 -7.11 -4.93 -9.13
C LEU A 76 -6.18 -6.14 -8.99
N MET A 77 -4.87 -5.98 -9.21
CA MET A 77 -3.88 -7.01 -8.88
C MET A 77 -3.77 -7.33 -7.38
N PHE A 78 -4.41 -6.56 -6.50
CA PHE A 78 -4.59 -6.93 -5.10
C PHE A 78 -5.68 -7.99 -4.88
N VAL A 79 -6.56 -8.26 -5.86
CA VAL A 79 -7.62 -9.28 -5.73
C VAL A 79 -7.07 -10.69 -5.45
N PRO A 80 -6.04 -11.21 -6.15
CA PRO A 80 -5.44 -12.50 -5.80
C PRO A 80 -4.84 -12.54 -4.38
N PRO A 81 -3.98 -11.59 -3.93
CA PRO A 81 -3.52 -11.53 -2.55
C PRO A 81 -4.64 -11.50 -1.50
N VAL A 82 -5.68 -10.69 -1.72
CA VAL A 82 -6.88 -10.63 -0.85
C VAL A 82 -7.55 -12.00 -0.77
N THR A 83 -7.75 -12.64 -1.92
CA THR A 83 -8.40 -13.96 -2.00
C THR A 83 -7.58 -15.03 -1.26
N ILE A 84 -6.26 -15.02 -1.42
CA ILE A 84 -5.34 -15.93 -0.73
C ILE A 84 -5.37 -15.68 0.77
N ALA A 85 -5.36 -14.41 1.20
CA ALA A 85 -5.40 -14.03 2.61
C ALA A 85 -6.70 -14.45 3.29
N ILE A 86 -7.85 -14.21 2.65
CA ILE A 86 -9.16 -14.65 3.15
C ILE A 86 -9.22 -16.17 3.27
N ARG A 87 -8.83 -16.91 2.22
CA ARG A 87 -8.82 -18.39 2.25
C ARG A 87 -7.87 -18.98 3.29
N SER A 88 -6.81 -18.25 3.61
CA SER A 88 -5.82 -18.66 4.61
C SER A 88 -6.16 -18.15 6.03
N HIS A 89 -7.27 -17.43 6.20
CA HIS A 89 -7.72 -16.78 7.43
C HIS A 89 -6.77 -15.70 7.99
N TYR A 90 -6.02 -15.02 7.12
CA TYR A 90 -5.26 -13.81 7.45
C TYR A 90 -6.14 -12.57 7.29
N LEU A 91 -7.16 -12.43 8.16
CA LEU A 91 -8.20 -11.39 8.02
C LEU A 91 -7.67 -9.97 8.22
N LEU A 92 -6.67 -9.79 9.09
CA LEU A 92 -6.06 -8.47 9.30
C LEU A 92 -5.30 -8.04 8.04
N GLU A 93 -4.48 -8.93 7.50
CA GLU A 93 -3.73 -8.71 6.26
C GLU A 93 -4.70 -8.48 5.08
N ALA A 94 -5.76 -9.28 4.96
CA ALA A 94 -6.79 -9.09 3.95
C ALA A 94 -7.48 -7.72 4.04
N SER A 95 -7.80 -7.25 5.25
CA SER A 95 -8.43 -5.94 5.44
C SER A 95 -7.54 -4.79 4.97
N VAL A 96 -6.22 -4.88 5.22
CA VAL A 96 -5.25 -3.89 4.74
C VAL A 96 -5.16 -3.92 3.21
N TYR A 97 -5.09 -5.10 2.58
CA TYR A 97 -5.03 -5.20 1.12
C TYR A 97 -6.31 -4.67 0.44
N ILE A 98 -7.49 -4.91 1.02
CA ILE A 98 -8.75 -4.36 0.53
C ILE A 98 -8.76 -2.84 0.66
N PHE A 99 -8.30 -2.32 1.81
CA PHE A 99 -8.18 -0.89 2.05
C PHE A 99 -7.26 -0.23 1.01
N THR A 100 -6.06 -0.79 0.80
CA THR A 100 -5.11 -0.30 -0.22
C THR A 100 -5.74 -0.30 -1.60
N MET A 101 -6.31 -1.43 -2.03
CA MET A 101 -6.94 -1.56 -3.35
C MET A 101 -8.02 -0.50 -3.56
N PHE A 102 -8.90 -0.30 -2.57
CA PHE A 102 -9.99 0.67 -2.67
C PHE A 102 -9.46 2.10 -2.76
N PHE A 103 -8.69 2.54 -1.77
CA PHE A 103 -8.26 3.94 -1.69
C PHE A 103 -7.25 4.32 -2.77
N SER A 104 -6.37 3.39 -3.17
CA SER A 104 -5.46 3.61 -4.31
C SER A 104 -6.23 3.80 -5.62
N THR A 105 -7.25 2.97 -5.87
CA THR A 105 -8.07 3.11 -7.08
C THR A 105 -8.75 4.47 -7.16
N PHE A 106 -9.35 4.94 -6.06
CA PHE A 106 -10.02 6.25 -6.04
C PHE A 106 -9.05 7.43 -5.98
N TYR A 107 -7.88 7.25 -5.39
CA TYR A 107 -6.81 8.25 -5.45
C TYR A 107 -6.38 8.48 -6.90
N HIS A 108 -6.06 7.42 -7.65
CA HIS A 108 -5.64 7.55 -9.05
C HIS A 108 -6.75 8.03 -9.99
N ALA A 109 -8.01 7.78 -9.63
CA ALA A 109 -9.15 8.39 -10.34
C ALA A 109 -9.27 9.91 -10.06
N CYS A 110 -8.82 10.37 -8.90
CA CYS A 110 -8.85 11.76 -8.47
C CYS A 110 -7.60 12.57 -8.88
N ASP A 111 -6.45 11.90 -8.99
CA ASP A 111 -5.17 12.52 -9.34
C ASP A 111 -5.08 12.94 -10.81
N GLN A 112 -5.82 12.27 -11.70
CA GLN A 112 -5.70 12.53 -13.13
C GLN A 112 -6.25 13.92 -13.54
N PRO A 113 -5.40 14.76 -14.17
CA PRO A 113 -5.82 16.10 -14.58
C PRO A 113 -6.71 16.02 -15.82
N GLY A 114 -7.81 16.78 -15.82
CA GLY A 114 -8.68 16.96 -16.99
C GLY A 114 -10.16 16.68 -16.71
N ILE A 115 -10.88 16.22 -17.72
CA ILE A 115 -12.34 16.02 -17.69
C ILE A 115 -12.70 14.70 -17.00
N VAL A 116 -11.75 13.75 -16.92
CA VAL A 116 -11.95 12.41 -16.37
C VAL A 116 -11.74 12.32 -14.86
N VAL A 117 -11.50 13.45 -14.18
CA VAL A 117 -11.26 13.49 -12.73
C VAL A 117 -12.47 13.03 -11.93
N PHE A 118 -12.25 12.13 -10.97
CA PHE A 118 -13.29 11.64 -10.08
C PHE A 118 -12.77 11.48 -8.65
N CYS A 119 -13.20 12.38 -7.77
CA CYS A 119 -12.81 12.39 -6.36
C CYS A 119 -14.03 12.09 -5.46
N ILE A 120 -13.94 11.03 -4.66
CA ILE A 120 -14.97 10.70 -3.65
C ILE A 120 -14.77 11.48 -2.33
N MET A 121 -13.56 12.01 -2.12
CA MET A 121 -13.10 12.71 -0.93
C MET A 121 -12.02 13.71 -1.36
N GLU A 122 -11.57 14.56 -0.43
CA GLU A 122 -10.44 15.46 -0.64
C GLU A 122 -9.18 14.71 -1.08
N TYR A 123 -8.49 15.31 -2.06
CA TYR A 123 -7.30 14.74 -2.70
C TYR A 123 -6.23 14.34 -1.69
N ASP A 124 -5.94 15.21 -0.72
CA ASP A 124 -4.93 14.97 0.32
C ASP A 124 -5.23 13.73 1.17
N VAL A 125 -6.52 13.46 1.43
CA VAL A 125 -6.92 12.30 2.23
C VAL A 125 -6.80 11.02 1.41
N LEU A 126 -7.23 11.05 0.15
CA LEU A 126 -7.08 9.92 -0.78
C LEU A 126 -5.61 9.57 -0.98
N GLN A 127 -4.77 10.57 -1.22
CA GLN A 127 -3.32 10.42 -1.36
C GLN A 127 -2.71 9.81 -0.10
N PHE A 128 -3.06 10.33 1.08
CA PHE A 128 -2.58 9.78 2.34
C PHE A 128 -2.97 8.31 2.52
N CYS A 129 -4.21 7.95 2.20
CA CYS A 129 -4.70 6.57 2.30
C CYS A 129 -4.01 5.62 1.31
N ASP A 130 -3.68 6.07 0.10
CA ASP A 130 -2.93 5.27 -0.89
C ASP A 130 -1.54 4.92 -0.38
N PHE A 131 -0.75 5.93 0.01
CA PHE A 131 0.60 5.71 0.54
C PHE A 131 0.59 4.89 1.83
N LEU A 132 -0.27 5.23 2.79
CA LEU A 132 -0.38 4.46 4.04
C LEU A 132 -0.79 3.02 3.78
N GLY A 133 -1.79 2.80 2.94
CA GLY A 133 -2.27 1.48 2.58
C GLY A 133 -1.17 0.63 1.95
N SER A 134 -0.42 1.18 1.01
CA SER A 134 0.65 0.46 0.33
C SER A 134 1.80 0.09 1.27
N LEU A 135 2.24 1.02 2.12
CA LEU A 135 3.25 0.74 3.15
C LEU A 135 2.79 -0.28 4.19
N MET A 136 1.54 -0.14 4.65
CA MET A 136 0.94 -1.08 5.58
C MET A 136 0.83 -2.47 4.96
N SER A 137 0.49 -2.60 3.67
CA SER A 137 0.43 -3.87 2.97
C SER A 137 1.77 -4.60 2.99
N VAL A 138 2.86 -3.90 2.70
CA VAL A 138 4.21 -4.47 2.81
C VAL A 138 4.53 -4.85 4.26
N TRP A 139 4.29 -3.93 5.21
CA TRP A 139 4.57 -4.13 6.62
C TRP A 139 3.86 -5.37 7.21
N VAL A 140 2.54 -5.47 7.04
CA VAL A 140 1.76 -6.57 7.63
C VAL A 140 2.15 -7.92 7.03
N THR A 141 2.54 -7.94 5.75
CA THR A 141 3.02 -9.13 5.04
C THR A 141 4.34 -9.62 5.61
N VAL A 142 5.33 -8.73 5.78
CA VAL A 142 6.64 -9.09 6.33
C VAL A 142 6.52 -9.59 7.77
N ILE A 143 5.71 -8.92 8.59
CA ILE A 143 5.45 -9.36 9.97
C ILE A 143 4.68 -10.70 10.00
N ALA A 144 3.75 -10.95 9.08
CA ALA A 144 3.08 -12.25 8.96
C ALA A 144 4.08 -13.38 8.61
N MET A 145 5.09 -13.10 7.78
CA MET A 145 6.17 -14.05 7.47
C MET A 145 7.07 -14.38 8.67
N ALA A 146 7.23 -13.45 9.61
CA ALA A 146 8.04 -13.64 10.82
C ALA A 146 7.48 -14.73 11.76
N ARG A 147 6.19 -15.11 11.61
CA ARG A 147 5.49 -16.12 12.46
C ARG A 147 5.76 -15.92 13.96
N LEU A 148 5.48 -14.70 14.43
CA LEU A 148 5.56 -14.28 15.82
C LEU A 148 4.35 -14.76 16.62
N LYS A 149 4.41 -14.65 17.95
CA LYS A 149 3.25 -14.87 18.83
C LYS A 149 2.13 -13.89 18.46
N SER A 150 0.87 -14.32 18.53
CA SER A 150 -0.30 -13.51 18.10
C SER A 150 -0.34 -12.12 18.76
N ILE A 151 -0.06 -12.05 20.07
CA ILE A 151 -0.02 -10.77 20.81
C ILE A 151 1.05 -9.83 20.26
N ILE A 152 2.27 -10.33 20.05
CA ILE A 152 3.38 -9.52 19.49
C ILE A 152 3.04 -9.07 18.07
N LYS A 153 2.43 -9.95 17.26
CA LYS A 153 2.00 -9.63 15.89
C LYS A 153 1.02 -8.45 15.89
N GLN A 154 0.00 -8.49 16.75
CA GLN A 154 -1.01 -7.44 16.86
C GLN A 154 -0.41 -6.12 17.35
N VAL A 155 0.47 -6.17 18.35
CA VAL A 155 1.19 -4.98 18.84
C VAL A 155 2.02 -4.35 17.72
N LEU A 156 2.76 -5.14 16.94
CA LEU A 156 3.55 -4.66 15.82
C LEU A 156 2.70 -4.09 14.67
N TYR A 157 1.49 -4.61 14.46
CA TYR A 157 0.56 -4.04 13.49
C TYR A 157 0.06 -2.66 13.92
N LEU A 158 -0.35 -2.51 15.18
CA LEU A 158 -0.85 -1.24 15.71
C LEU A 158 0.27 -0.19 15.78
N LEU A 159 1.42 -0.55 16.35
CA LEU A 159 2.58 0.35 16.41
C LEU A 159 3.07 0.73 15.02
N GLY A 160 3.11 -0.23 14.09
CA GLY A 160 3.44 0.02 12.68
C GLY A 160 2.49 1.02 12.05
N ALA A 161 1.17 0.84 12.20
CA ALA A 161 0.16 1.74 11.65
C ALA A 161 0.30 3.18 12.20
N MET A 162 0.51 3.32 13.51
CA MET A 162 0.70 4.64 14.13
C MET A 162 2.00 5.31 13.66
N ALA A 163 3.11 4.57 13.62
CA ALA A 163 4.40 5.11 13.21
C ALA A 163 4.43 5.48 11.72
N LEU A 164 3.84 4.64 10.86
CA LEU A 164 3.73 4.90 9.42
C LEU A 164 2.84 6.10 9.13
N SER A 165 1.70 6.21 9.82
CA SER A 165 0.82 7.38 9.72
C SER A 165 1.54 8.67 10.10
N MET A 166 2.30 8.66 11.20
CA MET A 166 3.09 9.81 11.64
C MET A 166 4.21 10.15 10.64
N ALA A 167 4.95 9.15 10.16
CA ALA A 167 6.04 9.34 9.20
C ALA A 167 5.55 9.98 7.89
N LEU A 168 4.40 9.53 7.38
CA LEU A 168 3.77 10.10 6.19
C LEU A 168 3.30 11.55 6.41
N GLN A 169 2.91 11.94 7.62
CA GLN A 169 2.58 13.35 7.90
C GLN A 169 3.80 14.26 7.90
N LEU A 170 4.98 13.74 8.26
CA LEU A 170 6.23 14.52 8.27
C LEU A 170 6.79 14.74 6.85
N ASP A 171 6.78 13.72 6.00
CA ASP A 171 7.29 13.80 4.62
C ASP A 171 6.67 12.74 3.71
N ARG A 172 5.56 13.05 3.04
CA ARG A 172 4.83 12.05 2.23
C ARG A 172 5.66 11.44 1.10
N HIS A 173 6.62 12.17 0.55
CA HIS A 173 7.40 11.77 -0.63
C HIS A 173 8.80 11.22 -0.31
N GLY A 174 9.20 11.26 0.96
CA GLY A 174 10.51 10.76 1.36
C GLY A 174 10.69 9.27 1.01
N LEU A 175 11.68 8.95 0.18
CA LEU A 175 12.07 7.56 -0.12
C LEU A 175 12.33 6.74 1.16
N TRP A 176 12.79 7.41 2.22
CA TRP A 176 12.99 6.85 3.55
C TRP A 176 11.71 6.37 4.23
N ASN A 177 10.54 6.92 3.88
CA ASN A 177 9.26 6.45 4.40
C ASN A 177 8.80 5.14 3.75
N LEU A 178 9.30 4.82 2.56
CA LEU A 178 9.17 3.49 1.96
C LEU A 178 10.24 2.52 2.49
N LEU A 179 11.51 2.92 2.46
CA LEU A 179 12.63 2.03 2.79
C LEU A 179 12.76 1.75 4.28
N GLY A 180 12.61 2.75 5.14
CA GLY A 180 12.85 2.63 6.59
C GLY A 180 11.96 1.57 7.25
N PRO A 181 10.62 1.68 7.16
CA PRO A 181 9.70 0.70 7.72
C PRO A 181 9.89 -0.70 7.12
N SER A 182 10.14 -0.78 5.80
CA SER A 182 10.39 -2.05 5.11
C SER A 182 11.66 -2.74 5.65
N LEU A 183 12.77 -2.01 5.76
CA LEU A 183 14.03 -2.52 6.32
C LEU A 183 13.89 -2.91 7.79
N PHE A 184 13.15 -2.14 8.58
CA PHE A 184 12.89 -2.46 9.97
C PHE A 184 12.06 -3.75 10.12
N ALA A 185 11.00 -3.91 9.34
CA ALA A 185 10.20 -5.14 9.32
C ALA A 185 11.03 -6.36 8.88
N LEU A 186 11.89 -6.20 7.87
CA LEU A 186 12.83 -7.24 7.44
C LEU A 186 13.83 -7.59 8.55
N GLY A 187 14.31 -6.60 9.31
CA GLY A 187 15.15 -6.80 10.49
C GLY A 187 14.46 -7.64 11.57
N ILE A 188 13.20 -7.33 11.90
CA ILE A 188 12.39 -8.13 12.83
C ILE A 188 12.27 -9.58 12.33
N MET A 189 11.97 -9.76 11.05
CA MET A 189 11.85 -11.08 10.44
C MET A 189 13.18 -11.86 10.52
N ALA A 190 14.30 -11.23 10.17
CA ALA A 190 15.63 -11.84 10.22
C ALA A 190 16.02 -12.26 11.64
N ILE A 191 15.76 -11.41 12.64
CA ILE A 191 15.99 -11.73 14.06
C ILE A 191 15.12 -12.93 14.48
N ALA A 192 13.82 -12.91 14.16
CA ALA A 192 12.89 -13.97 14.51
C ALA A 192 13.30 -15.32 13.89
N TRP A 193 13.74 -15.31 12.62
CA TRP A 193 14.23 -16.50 11.93
C TRP A 193 15.55 -17.00 12.51
N THR A 194 16.47 -16.09 12.86
CA THR A 194 17.76 -16.42 13.48
C THR A 194 17.57 -17.07 14.84
N VAL A 195 16.77 -16.46 15.72
CA VAL A 195 16.45 -17.02 17.05
C VAL A 195 15.82 -18.41 16.93
N ARG A 196 14.91 -18.60 15.97
CA ARG A 196 14.24 -19.89 15.75
C ARG A 196 15.21 -20.94 15.17
N THR A 197 16.12 -20.53 14.29
CA THR A 197 17.17 -21.38 13.72
C THR A 197 18.13 -21.87 14.80
N ILE A 198 18.57 -20.98 15.70
CA ILE A 198 19.43 -21.32 16.84
C ILE A 198 18.71 -22.30 17.79
N ARG A 199 17.45 -22.00 18.16
CA ARG A 199 16.68 -22.86 19.09
C ARG A 199 16.38 -24.24 18.52
N ARG A 200 16.10 -24.36 17.22
CA ARG A 200 15.70 -25.63 16.57
C ARG A 200 16.85 -26.35 15.84
N ARG A 201 18.06 -25.78 15.83
CA ARG A 201 19.26 -26.26 15.10
C ARG A 201 19.00 -26.66 13.64
N ARG A 202 18.03 -26.02 12.98
CA ARG A 202 17.68 -26.21 11.57
C ARG A 202 17.33 -24.86 10.95
N CYS A 203 17.77 -24.63 9.71
CA CYS A 203 17.45 -23.41 8.96
C CYS A 203 15.93 -23.28 8.76
N TYR A 204 15.39 -22.12 9.10
CA TYR A 204 13.98 -21.80 8.94
C TYR A 204 13.80 -20.79 7.80
N PRO A 205 12.83 -20.99 6.88
CA PRO A 205 11.91 -22.12 6.76
C PRO A 205 12.54 -23.43 6.23
N PRO A 206 12.10 -24.60 6.73
CA PRO A 206 12.78 -25.89 6.51
C PRO A 206 12.54 -26.55 5.15
N THR A 207 11.67 -25.99 4.29
CA THR A 207 11.28 -26.59 3.01
C THR A 207 11.93 -25.85 1.84
N TRP A 208 12.87 -26.50 1.14
CA TRP A 208 13.53 -25.93 -0.05
C TRP A 208 12.53 -25.49 -1.13
N LYS A 209 11.42 -26.24 -1.32
CA LYS A 209 10.33 -25.85 -2.23
C LYS A 209 9.75 -24.47 -1.91
N ARG A 210 9.67 -24.09 -0.62
CA ARG A 210 9.15 -22.78 -0.23
C ARG A 210 10.12 -21.65 -0.54
N TRP A 211 11.42 -21.92 -0.45
CA TRP A 211 12.45 -20.97 -0.86
C TRP A 211 12.39 -20.71 -2.37
N VAL A 212 12.32 -21.78 -3.18
CA VAL A 212 12.35 -21.67 -4.64
C VAL A 212 11.05 -21.12 -5.23
N PHE A 213 9.88 -21.53 -4.73
CA PHE A 213 8.60 -21.18 -5.38
C PHE A 213 7.88 -19.98 -4.78
N PHE A 214 8.25 -19.52 -3.58
CA PHE A 214 7.52 -18.44 -2.88
C PHE A 214 8.45 -17.31 -2.46
N LEU A 215 9.50 -17.61 -1.70
CA LEU A 215 10.39 -16.57 -1.17
C LEU A 215 11.28 -15.94 -2.23
N PHE A 216 11.94 -16.74 -3.08
CA PHE A 216 12.82 -16.18 -4.10
C PHE A 216 12.04 -15.35 -5.13
N PRO A 217 10.94 -15.85 -5.74
CA PRO A 217 10.11 -15.05 -6.64
C PRO A 217 9.57 -13.80 -5.94
N GLY A 218 8.99 -13.95 -4.74
CA GLY A 218 8.42 -12.83 -3.99
C GLY A 218 9.45 -11.73 -3.66
N THR A 219 10.63 -12.10 -3.18
CA THR A 219 11.71 -11.14 -2.89
C THR A 219 12.24 -10.49 -4.16
N THR A 220 12.45 -11.25 -5.25
CA THR A 220 12.92 -10.67 -6.52
C THR A 220 11.92 -9.65 -7.07
N ILE A 221 10.62 -9.95 -7.02
CA ILE A 221 9.56 -9.04 -7.44
C ILE A 221 9.56 -7.79 -6.54
N ALA A 222 9.64 -7.94 -5.22
CA ALA A 222 9.67 -6.81 -4.28
C ALA A 222 10.90 -5.91 -4.51
N THR A 223 12.09 -6.48 -4.69
CA THR A 223 13.30 -5.71 -5.01
C THR A 223 13.19 -5.00 -6.35
N SER A 224 12.60 -5.64 -7.36
CA SER A 224 12.36 -5.00 -8.65
C SER A 224 11.38 -3.82 -8.56
N ALA A 225 10.32 -3.94 -7.74
CA ALA A 225 9.37 -2.85 -7.51
C ALA A 225 10.06 -1.62 -6.89
N VAL A 226 10.87 -1.84 -5.85
CA VAL A 226 11.62 -0.76 -5.19
C VAL A 226 12.65 -0.14 -6.15
N ALA A 227 13.32 -0.95 -6.97
CA ALA A 227 14.29 -0.44 -7.95
C ALA A 227 13.63 0.39 -9.05
N LEU A 228 12.47 -0.02 -9.57
CA LEU A 228 11.71 0.76 -10.55
C LEU A 228 11.26 2.10 -9.96
N TYR A 229 10.73 2.09 -8.75
CA TYR A 229 10.31 3.30 -8.04
C TYR A 229 11.49 4.25 -7.78
N ALA A 230 12.63 3.73 -7.34
CA ALA A 230 13.76 4.57 -6.92
C ALA A 230 14.60 5.13 -8.08
N PHE A 231 14.69 4.42 -9.22
CA PHE A 231 15.64 4.75 -10.28
C PHE A 231 15.02 5.02 -11.65
N VAL A 232 13.78 4.59 -11.89
CA VAL A 232 13.18 4.61 -13.23
C VAL A 232 11.98 5.55 -13.30
N GLU A 233 11.27 5.75 -12.19
CA GLU A 233 10.12 6.65 -12.14
C GLU A 233 10.53 8.10 -12.42
N THR A 234 9.90 8.68 -13.43
CA THR A 234 9.99 10.09 -13.83
C THR A 234 8.58 10.63 -14.06
N GLU A 235 8.42 11.96 -14.06
CA GLU A 235 7.12 12.61 -14.31
C GLU A 235 6.48 12.15 -15.65
N GLU A 236 7.31 11.99 -16.69
CA GLU A 236 6.87 11.60 -18.04
C GLU A 236 6.37 10.15 -18.12
N ASN A 237 6.93 9.24 -17.31
CA ASN A 237 6.62 7.80 -17.37
C ASN A 237 5.81 7.31 -16.17
N TYR A 238 5.40 8.22 -15.27
CA TYR A 238 4.73 7.95 -14.02
C TYR A 238 3.60 6.94 -14.16
N PHE A 239 2.65 7.19 -15.06
CA PHE A 239 1.47 6.34 -15.22
C PHE A 239 1.79 4.89 -15.64
N TYR A 240 2.89 4.66 -16.37
CA TYR A 240 3.34 3.31 -16.71
C TYR A 240 4.10 2.65 -15.55
N ILE A 241 5.12 3.34 -15.03
CA ILE A 241 6.01 2.79 -14.01
C ILE A 241 5.27 2.56 -12.70
N HIS A 242 4.44 3.51 -12.29
CA HIS A 242 3.63 3.42 -11.07
C HIS A 242 2.58 2.31 -11.17
N SER A 243 1.97 2.11 -12.33
CA SER A 243 1.06 0.99 -12.53
C SER A 243 1.77 -0.37 -12.50
N ILE A 244 2.95 -0.48 -13.11
CA ILE A 244 3.79 -1.68 -13.00
C ILE A 244 4.17 -1.92 -11.53
N TRP A 245 4.49 -0.86 -10.79
CA TRP A 245 4.80 -0.94 -9.37
C TRP A 245 3.65 -1.56 -8.57
N HIS A 246 2.40 -1.14 -8.79
CA HIS A 246 1.22 -1.76 -8.15
C HIS A 246 1.14 -3.27 -8.42
N MET A 247 1.34 -3.67 -9.68
CA MET A 247 1.31 -5.08 -10.06
C MET A 247 2.42 -5.89 -9.37
N LEU A 248 3.63 -5.33 -9.26
CA LEU A 248 4.76 -5.98 -8.63
C LEU A 248 4.59 -6.07 -7.11
N ILE A 249 4.16 -5.00 -6.45
CA ILE A 249 3.92 -5.02 -5.00
C ILE A 249 2.82 -6.03 -4.68
N ALA A 250 1.68 -5.98 -5.35
CA ALA A 250 0.59 -6.92 -5.14
C ALA A 250 1.02 -8.37 -5.42
N GLY A 251 1.76 -8.60 -6.52
CA GLY A 251 2.34 -9.89 -6.84
C GLY A 251 3.28 -10.40 -5.76
N SER A 252 4.20 -9.56 -5.28
CA SER A 252 5.17 -9.92 -4.24
C SER A 252 4.47 -10.33 -2.95
N VAL A 253 3.47 -9.55 -2.52
CA VAL A 253 2.68 -9.83 -1.32
C VAL A 253 1.92 -11.16 -1.45
N GLY A 254 1.33 -11.42 -2.62
CA GLY A 254 0.65 -12.68 -2.91
C GLY A 254 1.56 -13.93 -2.80
N PHE A 255 2.81 -13.84 -3.27
CA PHE A 255 3.78 -14.93 -3.15
C PHE A 255 4.40 -15.06 -1.74
N LEU A 256 4.60 -13.94 -1.06
CA LEU A 256 5.24 -13.90 0.26
C LEU A 256 4.30 -14.34 1.39
N LEU A 257 2.99 -14.19 1.22
CA LEU A 257 2.03 -14.58 2.24
C LEU A 257 2.17 -16.09 2.56
N PRO A 258 2.46 -16.45 3.82
CA PRO A 258 2.61 -17.84 4.20
C PRO A 258 1.30 -18.61 3.96
N PRO A 259 1.31 -19.77 3.26
CA PRO A 259 0.14 -20.62 3.24
C PRO A 259 -0.15 -21.10 4.66
N ARG A 260 -1.43 -21.16 5.03
CA ARG A 260 -1.87 -21.77 6.30
C ARG A 260 -1.29 -23.18 6.37
N ALA A 261 -0.76 -23.57 7.53
CA ALA A 261 -0.48 -24.98 7.77
C ALA A 261 -1.79 -25.73 7.54
N LYS A 262 -1.80 -26.70 6.62
CA LYS A 262 -2.98 -27.53 6.41
C LYS A 262 -3.38 -28.05 7.80
N PRO A 263 -4.63 -27.87 8.26
CA PRO A 263 -5.08 -28.70 9.38
C PRO A 263 -4.81 -30.13 8.94
N ASP A 264 -4.11 -30.90 9.76
CA ASP A 264 -3.84 -32.30 9.47
C ASP A 264 -5.14 -32.91 8.97
N VAL A 265 -5.13 -33.34 7.71
CA VAL A 265 -6.24 -34.08 7.12
C VAL A 265 -6.53 -35.15 8.14
N LYS A 266 -7.73 -35.11 8.74
CA LYS A 266 -8.20 -36.16 9.65
C LYS A 266 -7.91 -37.47 8.93
N VAL A 267 -6.86 -38.15 9.38
CA VAL A 267 -6.50 -39.46 8.88
C VAL A 267 -7.73 -40.28 9.17
N SER A 268 -8.46 -40.68 8.13
CA SER A 268 -9.55 -41.65 8.23
C SER A 268 -9.04 -42.78 9.12
N PRO A 269 -9.74 -43.17 10.20
CA PRO A 269 -9.19 -44.15 11.12
C PRO A 269 -9.05 -45.46 10.37
N LEU A 270 -7.82 -45.75 9.93
CA LEU A 270 -7.49 -47.03 9.34
C LEU A 270 -7.72 -48.07 10.44
N LYS A 271 -8.51 -49.09 10.12
CA LYS A 271 -8.98 -50.15 11.00
C LYS A 271 -7.85 -50.63 11.93
N ARG A 272 -7.98 -50.31 13.22
CA ARG A 272 -7.03 -50.57 14.31
C ARG A 272 -6.70 -52.06 14.40
N ARG A 273 -5.49 -52.46 13.98
CA ARG A 273 -4.88 -53.71 14.48
C ARG A 273 -4.31 -53.42 15.88
N ARG A 274 -4.66 -54.27 16.84
CA ARG A 274 -4.29 -54.17 18.25
C ARG A 274 -2.76 -54.09 18.41
N GLY A 275 -2.30 -52.96 18.93
CA GLY A 275 -0.95 -52.72 19.44
C GLY A 275 -0.94 -51.36 20.14
N CYS A 276 -0.38 -51.28 21.35
CA CYS A 276 -0.29 -50.03 22.11
C CYS A 276 0.51 -48.99 21.31
N GLY A 277 -0.19 -48.06 20.67
CA GLY A 277 0.38 -46.88 20.03
C GLY A 277 0.06 -45.67 20.89
N TYR A 278 1.08 -45.01 21.42
CA TYR A 278 0.97 -43.68 21.98
C TYR A 278 0.68 -42.70 20.83
N GLN A 279 -0.41 -41.95 20.95
CA GLN A 279 -0.73 -40.88 20.02
C GLN A 279 -0.07 -39.61 20.55
N LEU A 280 1.01 -39.18 19.88
CA LEU A 280 1.70 -37.94 20.22
C LEU A 280 0.80 -36.77 19.81
N CYS A 281 -0.03 -36.28 20.74
CA CYS A 281 -0.77 -35.04 20.56
C CYS A 281 0.22 -33.88 20.69
N VAL A 282 0.73 -33.38 19.56
CA VAL A 282 1.41 -32.09 19.53
C VAL A 282 0.33 -31.03 19.73
N ASN A 283 0.24 -30.54 20.96
CA ASN A 283 -0.74 -29.56 21.38
C ASN A 283 -0.35 -28.20 20.75
N GLU A 284 -1.20 -27.64 19.88
CA GLU A 284 -0.97 -26.29 19.28
C GLU A 284 -0.82 -25.19 20.35
N HIS A 285 -1.20 -25.47 21.60
CA HIS A 285 -0.98 -24.59 22.76
C HIS A 285 0.50 -24.40 23.17
N GLU A 286 1.44 -25.25 22.74
CA GLU A 286 2.88 -25.02 22.98
C GLU A 286 3.49 -23.94 22.07
N GLU A 287 2.81 -23.52 20.98
CA GLU A 287 3.28 -22.40 20.15
C GLU A 287 3.01 -21.02 20.79
N MET A 288 2.12 -20.96 21.78
CA MET A 288 1.84 -19.76 22.57
C MET A 288 2.47 -19.90 23.95
N GLY A 289 3.80 -19.72 24.06
CA GLY A 289 4.52 -19.86 25.33
C GLY A 289 3.92 -19.02 26.48
N LEU A 290 3.00 -19.65 27.21
CA LEU A 290 2.22 -19.17 28.36
C LEU A 290 2.34 -20.15 29.53
N VAL A 291 3.36 -21.00 29.54
CA VAL A 291 3.65 -21.88 30.66
C VAL A 291 5.11 -21.68 31.07
N ASP A 292 5.31 -21.25 32.32
CA ASP A 292 6.61 -21.17 32.95
C ASP A 292 7.28 -22.55 32.97
N PRO A 293 8.60 -22.65 32.71
CA PRO A 293 9.32 -23.93 32.63
C PRO A 293 9.45 -24.68 33.96
N ALA A 294 8.84 -24.20 35.04
CA ALA A 294 8.96 -24.76 36.39
C ALA A 294 7.81 -25.71 36.80
N ILE A 295 6.74 -25.86 36.01
CA ILE A 295 5.63 -26.77 36.32
C ILE A 295 5.39 -27.71 35.15
N ILE A 296 6.26 -28.71 35.03
CA ILE A 296 5.96 -29.92 34.24
C ILE A 296 5.29 -30.91 35.20
N THR A 297 3.98 -30.76 35.39
CA THR A 297 3.14 -31.86 35.88
C THR A 297 2.61 -32.60 34.66
N ILE A 298 3.17 -33.79 34.42
CA ILE A 298 2.65 -34.75 33.44
C ILE A 298 1.29 -35.25 33.94
N ASN A 299 0.23 -34.49 33.67
CA ASN A 299 -1.14 -34.88 33.99
C ASN A 299 -2.00 -34.79 32.74
N SER A 300 -1.86 -35.77 31.84
CA SER A 300 -3.01 -36.27 31.06
C SER A 300 -2.66 -37.63 30.45
N ILE A 301 -2.84 -38.68 31.26
CA ILE A 301 -3.15 -39.99 30.73
C ILE A 301 -4.59 -39.88 30.21
N CYS A 302 -4.76 -39.78 28.89
CA CYS A 302 -6.07 -39.96 28.29
C CYS A 302 -6.40 -41.45 28.37
N THR A 303 -7.19 -41.84 29.37
CA THR A 303 -7.83 -43.15 29.42
C THR A 303 -8.90 -43.23 28.34
N SER A 304 -8.95 -44.43 27.73
CA SER A 304 -9.77 -44.91 26.61
C SER A 304 -11.23 -44.47 26.55
#